data_AF-A0AAD5RH49-F1
#
_entry.id   AF-A0AAD5RH49-F1
#
_cell.length_a   1.000
_cell.length_b   1.000
_cell.length_c   1.000
_cell.angle_alpha   90.00
_cell.angle_beta   90.00
_cell.angle_gamma   90.00
#
_symmetry.space_group_name_H-M   'P 1'
#
loop_
_entity.id
_entity.type
_entity.pdbx_description
1 polymer ?
#
loop_
_entity_poly.entity_id
_entity_poly.type
_entity_poly.pdbx_seq_one_letter_code
_entity_poly.pdbx_strand_id
1 'polypeptide(L)'
;MRAPQSQVQAQDFRSRLRHNLNVFLPKLALPLAILVGCSITAGTTYALVQRVQHLIAHAAVSSDPAKWMEEARTKAYEPCYFGCDDCSDPSSTYKACAKTATANISGVICDANLMWNWKDRYPLECLKVLGKDYQSDALQALKQRYRNQLAIVILTVLAGLVGAVVVYKSWNKIMRRRKQRAEEKKWMTKDWPKAFDAAPPERKEKDKSQSDGGVIEKDGAANTSRGRHANINVKAILASLLAFCSLGRTSAYPCAGHGPSFDQYFHNANRTLFGVVHGWLSNCYDVTSCSTRCSGGGAGSGSSCYTSCDTVTYSNVAPEKFVERVVPSVKACGFKAADAVEGDVDMRVANARIERKWWVMISVNGYNVTSTTDTDDAVLCLHDIGSA
;
A
#
# COMPACT_ATOMS: atom_id res chain seq x y z
N MET A 1 83.21 -0.99 25.00
CA MET A 1 81.75 -0.99 25.25
C MET A 1 81.08 -1.82 24.17
N ARG A 2 80.73 -3.09 24.46
CA ARG A 2 79.98 -3.94 23.52
C ARG A 2 78.51 -3.54 23.60
N ALA A 3 77.96 -3.03 22.49
CA ALA A 3 76.52 -2.86 22.37
C ALA A 3 75.85 -4.23 22.60
N PRO A 4 74.80 -4.30 23.44
CA PRO A 4 74.21 -5.58 23.81
C PRO A 4 73.62 -6.25 22.56
N GLN A 5 74.06 -7.49 22.31
CA GLN A 5 73.64 -8.38 21.21
C GLN A 5 72.10 -8.57 21.11
N SER A 6 71.34 -8.13 22.12
CA SER A 6 69.89 -8.14 22.12
C SER A 6 69.23 -7.18 21.12
N GLN A 7 69.92 -6.13 20.64
CA GLN A 7 69.32 -5.17 19.71
C GLN A 7 69.34 -5.62 18.23
N VAL A 8 70.31 -6.43 17.82
CA VAL A 8 70.44 -6.87 16.42
C VAL A 8 69.41 -7.95 16.06
N GLN A 9 69.12 -8.87 16.99
CA GLN A 9 68.07 -9.88 16.78
C GLN A 9 66.66 -9.27 16.73
N ALA A 10 66.41 -8.17 17.44
CA ALA A 10 65.13 -7.47 17.40
C ALA A 10 64.86 -6.78 16.05
N GLN A 11 65.90 -6.35 15.32
CA GLN A 11 65.74 -5.70 14.01
C GLN A 11 65.47 -6.70 12.87
N ASP A 12 66.15 -7.85 12.85
CA ASP A 12 65.92 -8.85 11.80
C ASP A 12 64.53 -9.53 11.95
N PHE A 13 64.06 -9.70 13.19
CA PHE A 13 62.70 -10.19 13.42
C PHE A 13 61.63 -9.21 12.90
N ARG A 14 61.83 -7.89 13.09
CA ARG A 14 60.91 -6.84 12.58
C ARG A 14 60.90 -6.75 11.06
N SER A 15 62.04 -6.98 10.38
CA SER A 15 62.12 -6.93 8.91
C SER A 15 61.34 -8.09 8.27
N ARG A 16 61.51 -9.31 8.80
CA ARG A 16 60.78 -10.51 8.35
C ARG A 16 59.29 -10.41 8.63
N LEU A 17 58.91 -9.84 9.79
CA LEU A 17 57.49 -9.60 10.10
C LEU A 17 56.85 -8.63 9.10
N ARG A 18 57.53 -7.52 8.75
CA ARG A 18 57.02 -6.54 7.77
C ARG A 18 56.86 -7.14 6.37
N HIS A 19 57.79 -7.98 5.93
CA HIS A 19 57.72 -8.58 4.61
C HIS A 19 56.55 -9.58 4.51
N ASN A 20 56.37 -10.44 5.51
CA ASN A 20 55.23 -11.35 5.57
C ASN A 20 53.89 -10.61 5.71
N LEU A 21 53.83 -9.54 6.52
CA LEU A 21 52.62 -8.71 6.64
C LEU A 21 52.20 -8.10 5.30
N ASN A 22 53.14 -7.60 4.49
CA ASN A 22 52.80 -6.99 3.20
C ASN A 22 52.26 -7.99 2.16
N VAL A 23 52.62 -9.27 2.25
CA VAL A 23 52.10 -10.32 1.34
C VAL A 23 50.72 -10.82 1.79
N PHE A 24 50.48 -10.90 3.11
CA PHE A 24 49.23 -11.42 3.67
C PHE A 24 48.13 -10.36 3.82
N LEU A 25 48.46 -9.11 4.15
CA LEU A 25 47.51 -8.00 4.34
C LEU A 25 46.52 -7.79 3.17
N PRO A 26 46.93 -7.77 1.89
CA PRO A 26 46.00 -7.53 0.79
C PRO A 26 45.01 -8.68 0.57
N LYS A 27 45.34 -9.91 1.01
CA LYS A 27 44.44 -11.06 0.95
C LYS A 27 43.45 -11.09 2.12
N LEU A 28 43.84 -10.55 3.28
CA LEU A 28 43.00 -10.47 4.48
C LEU A 28 42.13 -9.20 4.54
N ALA A 29 42.47 -8.16 3.77
CA ALA A 29 41.74 -6.89 3.80
C ALA A 29 40.24 -7.04 3.46
N LEU A 30 39.90 -7.88 2.47
CA LEU A 30 38.51 -8.11 2.06
C LEU A 30 37.68 -8.86 3.14
N PRO A 31 38.11 -10.04 3.65
CA PRO A 31 37.35 -10.72 4.70
C PRO A 31 37.28 -9.89 6.00
N LEU A 32 38.34 -9.16 6.36
CA LEU A 32 38.30 -8.24 7.51
C LEU A 32 37.30 -7.10 7.30
N ALA A 33 37.26 -6.49 6.11
CA ALA A 33 36.27 -5.44 5.80
C ALA A 33 34.83 -5.98 5.87
N ILE A 34 34.59 -7.21 5.40
CA ILE A 34 33.28 -7.87 5.50
C ILE A 34 32.93 -8.14 6.97
N LEU A 35 33.86 -8.66 7.77
CA LEU A 35 33.62 -8.93 9.20
C LEU A 35 33.34 -7.64 9.99
N VAL A 36 34.09 -6.57 9.73
CA VAL A 36 33.86 -5.25 10.35
C VAL A 36 32.50 -4.68 9.90
N GLY A 37 32.18 -4.76 8.61
CA GLY A 37 30.88 -4.33 8.10
C GLY A 37 29.71 -5.11 8.71
N CYS A 38 29.83 -6.44 8.78
CA CYS A 38 28.83 -7.31 9.39
C CYS A 38 28.68 -7.05 10.90
N SER A 39 29.77 -6.86 11.63
CA SER A 39 29.71 -6.58 13.09
C SER A 39 29.09 -5.22 13.40
N ILE A 40 29.43 -4.18 12.63
CA ILE A 40 28.78 -2.86 12.76
C ILE A 40 27.28 -2.98 12.43
N THR A 41 26.93 -3.65 11.33
CA THR A 41 25.54 -3.82 10.91
C THR A 41 24.74 -4.65 11.92
N ALA A 42 25.32 -5.74 12.44
CA ALA A 42 24.68 -6.58 13.45
C ALA A 42 24.50 -5.81 14.77
N GLY A 43 25.53 -5.07 15.21
CA GLY A 43 25.47 -4.26 16.43
C GLY A 43 24.43 -3.14 16.35
N THR A 44 24.39 -2.40 15.25
CA THR A 44 23.39 -1.33 15.04
C THR A 44 21.98 -1.90 14.90
N THR A 45 21.81 -3.01 14.18
CA THR A 45 20.51 -3.69 14.05
C THR A 45 20.03 -4.20 15.41
N TYR A 46 20.92 -4.80 16.20
CA TYR A 46 20.58 -5.28 17.55
C TYR A 46 20.16 -4.14 18.48
N ALA A 47 20.94 -3.06 18.52
CA ALA A 47 20.62 -1.87 19.33
C ALA A 47 19.27 -1.24 18.90
N LEU A 48 18.99 -1.23 17.59
CA LEU A 48 17.73 -0.73 17.07
C LEU A 48 16.55 -1.64 17.45
N VAL A 49 16.70 -2.96 17.31
CA VAL A 49 15.67 -3.95 17.70
C VAL A 49 15.37 -3.81 19.19
N GLN A 50 16.40 -3.73 20.05
CA GLN A 50 16.21 -3.49 21.48
C GLN A 50 15.48 -2.18 21.76
N ARG A 51 15.86 -1.09 21.09
CA ARG A 51 15.16 0.20 21.23
C ARG A 51 13.68 0.09 20.84
N VAL A 52 13.36 -0.60 19.75
CA VAL A 52 11.96 -0.80 19.32
C VAL A 52 11.21 -1.68 20.31
N GLN A 53 11.82 -2.75 20.82
CA GLN A 53 11.22 -3.60 21.85
C GLN A 53 10.93 -2.80 23.13
N HIS A 54 11.86 -1.94 23.55
CA HIS A 54 11.66 -1.02 24.65
C HIS A 54 10.51 -0.04 24.38
N LEU A 55 10.45 0.55 23.17
CA LEU A 55 9.33 1.44 22.79
C LEU A 55 7.99 0.70 22.77
N ILE A 56 7.95 -0.57 22.37
CA ILE A 56 6.73 -1.39 22.40
C ILE A 56 6.32 -1.73 23.84
N ALA A 57 7.29 -2.03 24.72
CA ALA A 57 7.05 -2.33 26.12
C ALA A 57 6.54 -1.11 26.90
N HIS A 58 7.08 0.07 26.58
CA HIS A 58 6.67 1.36 27.17
C HIS A 58 5.65 2.12 26.34
N ALA A 59 5.07 1.50 25.31
CA ALA A 59 3.99 2.10 24.54
C ALA A 59 2.80 2.29 25.48
N ALA A 60 2.50 3.55 25.78
CA ALA A 60 1.35 3.94 26.58
C ALA A 60 0.47 4.88 25.74
N VAL A 61 -0.83 4.66 25.85
CA VAL A 61 -1.83 5.62 25.41
C VAL A 61 -2.33 6.39 26.64
N SER A 62 -3.15 7.43 26.43
CA SER A 62 -3.72 8.20 27.56
C SER A 62 -4.32 7.26 28.60
N SER A 63 -4.02 7.47 29.88
CA SER A 63 -4.62 6.73 30.98
C SER A 63 -5.96 7.32 31.43
N ASP A 64 -6.30 8.52 30.95
CA ASP A 64 -7.54 9.22 31.31
C ASP A 64 -8.77 8.50 30.74
N PRO A 65 -9.68 7.97 31.59
CA PRO A 65 -10.90 7.32 31.13
C PRO A 65 -11.88 8.28 30.45
N ALA A 66 -11.89 9.57 30.83
CA ALA A 66 -12.81 10.55 30.25
C ALA A 66 -12.55 10.73 28.76
N LYS A 67 -11.27 10.83 28.38
CA LYS A 67 -10.85 10.85 26.97
C LYS A 67 -11.41 9.68 26.16
N TRP A 68 -11.36 8.46 26.69
CA TRP A 68 -11.80 7.28 25.93
C TRP A 68 -13.30 7.08 25.91
N MET A 69 -14.01 7.54 26.95
CA MET A 69 -15.47 7.62 26.92
C MET A 69 -15.93 8.62 25.85
N GLU A 70 -15.26 9.77 25.74
CA GLU A 70 -15.54 10.75 24.69
C GLU A 70 -15.20 10.20 23.30
N GLU A 71 -14.09 9.48 23.17
CA GLU A 71 -13.73 8.79 21.94
C GLU A 71 -14.79 7.73 21.56
N ALA A 72 -15.31 6.96 22.52
CA ALA A 72 -16.36 5.98 22.28
C ALA A 72 -17.68 6.65 21.85
N ARG A 73 -18.02 7.78 22.46
CA ARG A 73 -19.17 8.60 22.06
C ARG A 73 -19.01 9.06 20.61
N THR A 74 -17.93 9.77 20.31
CA THR A 74 -17.68 10.43 19.02
C THR A 74 -17.38 9.46 17.87
N LYS A 75 -16.82 8.27 18.15
CA LYS A 75 -16.44 7.29 17.11
C LYS A 75 -17.38 6.09 16.97
N ALA A 76 -18.20 5.79 17.98
CA ALA A 76 -19.15 4.68 17.90
C ALA A 76 -20.60 5.20 17.87
N TYR A 77 -21.01 5.93 18.90
CA TYR A 77 -22.41 6.32 19.05
C TYR A 77 -22.83 7.44 18.11
N GLU A 78 -22.09 8.54 18.04
CA GLU A 78 -22.45 9.68 17.18
C GLU A 78 -22.53 9.27 15.71
N PRO A 79 -21.56 8.54 15.12
CA PRO A 79 -21.69 8.07 13.75
C PRO A 79 -22.85 7.08 13.60
N CYS A 80 -23.14 6.29 14.64
CA CYS A 80 -24.28 5.39 14.60
C CYS A 80 -25.63 6.12 14.62
N TYR A 81 -25.76 7.26 15.31
CA TYR A 81 -27.00 8.02 15.41
C TYR A 81 -27.18 9.01 14.27
N PHE A 82 -26.18 9.86 14.06
CA PHE A 82 -26.25 10.95 13.09
C PHE A 82 -25.86 10.51 11.68
N GLY A 83 -25.29 9.32 11.56
CA GLY A 83 -24.76 8.83 10.29
C GLY A 83 -23.40 9.45 10.09
N CYS A 84 -23.11 9.90 8.89
CA CYS A 84 -21.88 10.62 8.65
C CYS A 84 -22.06 11.69 7.59
N ASP A 85 -21.46 12.83 7.87
CA ASP A 85 -21.69 14.04 7.08
C ASP A 85 -21.04 13.96 5.68
N ASP A 86 -19.99 13.14 5.50
CA ASP A 86 -19.19 13.09 4.26
C ASP A 86 -18.67 11.68 3.89
N CYS A 87 -19.38 10.60 4.26
CA CYS A 87 -18.82 9.27 4.03
C CYS A 87 -18.76 8.87 2.55
N SER A 88 -17.53 8.63 2.09
CA SER A 88 -17.25 7.73 0.97
C SER A 88 -17.46 6.25 1.33
N ASP A 89 -17.45 5.89 2.63
CA ASP A 89 -17.68 4.52 3.10
C ASP A 89 -19.02 4.38 3.85
N PRO A 90 -20.10 3.90 3.20
CA PRO A 90 -21.38 3.64 3.86
C PRO A 90 -21.31 2.53 4.92
N SER A 91 -20.23 1.74 4.94
CA SER A 91 -20.03 0.72 5.98
C SER A 91 -19.50 1.29 7.30
N SER A 92 -19.07 2.55 7.33
CA SER A 92 -18.54 3.20 8.54
C SER A 92 -19.59 3.27 9.64
N THR A 93 -20.80 3.78 9.33
CA THR A 93 -21.95 3.84 10.24
C THR A 93 -22.33 2.44 10.75
N TYR A 94 -22.32 1.44 9.85
CA TYR A 94 -22.57 0.05 10.23
C TYR A 94 -21.52 -0.51 11.20
N LYS A 95 -20.23 -0.27 10.94
CA LYS A 95 -19.15 -0.68 11.84
C LYS A 95 -19.25 0.03 13.19
N ALA A 96 -19.62 1.31 13.20
CA ALA A 96 -19.80 2.10 14.41
C ALA A 96 -20.96 1.54 15.26
N CYS A 97 -22.14 1.33 14.66
CA CYS A 97 -23.27 0.70 15.34
C CYS A 97 -22.93 -0.72 15.82
N ALA A 98 -22.31 -1.55 14.98
CA ALA A 98 -21.91 -2.91 15.36
C ALA A 98 -20.90 -2.92 16.52
N LYS A 99 -20.01 -1.92 16.60
CA LYS A 99 -19.08 -1.76 17.72
C LYS A 99 -19.84 -1.45 19.01
N THR A 100 -20.90 -0.64 18.99
CA THR A 100 -21.71 -0.42 20.21
C THR A 100 -22.40 -1.69 20.71
N ALA A 101 -22.84 -2.55 19.79
CA ALA A 101 -23.46 -3.83 20.12
C ALA A 101 -22.49 -4.85 20.74
N THR A 102 -21.16 -4.65 20.66
CA THR A 102 -20.19 -5.54 21.33
C THR A 102 -20.10 -5.30 22.83
N ALA A 103 -20.58 -4.16 23.34
CA ALA A 103 -20.61 -3.88 24.76
C ALA A 103 -21.76 -4.65 25.43
N ASN A 104 -21.43 -5.73 26.15
CA ASN A 104 -22.40 -6.53 26.89
C ASN A 104 -22.29 -6.26 28.40
N ILE A 105 -23.26 -5.53 28.95
CA ILE A 105 -23.36 -5.21 30.37
C ILE A 105 -24.69 -5.78 30.88
N SER A 106 -24.64 -6.57 31.95
CA SER A 106 -25.86 -7.16 32.52
C SER A 106 -26.86 -6.07 32.93
N GLY A 107 -28.08 -6.15 32.39
CA GLY A 107 -29.17 -5.22 32.71
C GLY A 107 -29.11 -3.86 32.00
N VAL A 108 -28.13 -3.62 31.13
CA VAL A 108 -28.02 -2.35 30.37
C VAL A 108 -27.88 -2.67 28.88
N ILE A 109 -28.78 -2.11 28.07
CA ILE A 109 -28.68 -2.18 26.61
C ILE A 109 -27.66 -1.13 26.17
N CYS A 110 -26.64 -1.55 25.42
CA CYS A 110 -25.62 -0.67 24.86
C CYS A 110 -25.66 -0.58 23.32
N ASP A 111 -26.50 -1.39 22.68
CA ASP A 111 -26.65 -1.41 21.22
C ASP A 111 -27.35 -0.13 20.76
N ALA A 112 -26.59 0.73 20.09
CA ALA A 112 -27.10 1.99 19.58
C ALA A 112 -28.26 1.81 18.59
N ASN A 113 -28.34 0.69 17.86
CA ASN A 113 -29.48 0.41 16.97
C ASN A 113 -30.78 0.17 17.74
N LEU A 114 -30.73 -0.09 19.05
CA LEU A 114 -31.92 -0.27 19.89
C LEU A 114 -32.26 0.97 20.73
N MET A 115 -31.36 1.97 20.73
CA MET A 115 -31.41 3.12 21.64
C MET A 115 -31.47 4.47 20.94
N TRP A 116 -31.49 4.48 19.61
CA TRP A 116 -31.40 5.70 18.80
C TRP A 116 -32.50 6.74 19.06
N ASN A 117 -33.66 6.28 19.52
CA ASN A 117 -34.82 7.10 19.89
C ASN A 117 -34.89 7.41 21.40
N TRP A 118 -33.93 6.97 22.21
CA TRP A 118 -33.96 7.20 23.66
C TRP A 118 -33.62 8.65 24.01
N LYS A 119 -34.12 9.14 25.15
CA LYS A 119 -33.75 10.46 25.68
C LYS A 119 -32.29 10.48 26.17
N ASP A 120 -31.89 9.43 26.90
CA ASP A 120 -30.50 9.21 27.29
C ASP A 120 -29.86 8.19 26.35
N ARG A 121 -29.22 8.71 25.30
CA ARG A 121 -28.59 7.90 24.24
C ARG A 121 -27.18 7.43 24.60
N TYR A 122 -26.62 7.88 25.73
CA TYR A 122 -25.22 7.62 26.07
C TYR A 122 -25.08 7.15 27.52
N PRO A 123 -25.58 5.94 27.87
CA PRO A 123 -25.42 5.41 29.21
C PRO A 123 -23.94 5.36 29.59
N LEU A 124 -23.62 5.95 30.73
CA LEU A 124 -22.24 6.08 31.21
C LEU A 124 -21.53 4.73 31.28
N GLU A 125 -22.24 3.66 31.63
CA GLU A 125 -21.66 2.32 31.76
C GLU A 125 -21.26 1.72 30.41
N CYS A 126 -22.06 1.96 29.37
CA CYS A 126 -21.72 1.55 28.01
C CYS A 126 -20.49 2.30 27.48
N LEU A 127 -20.41 3.62 27.74
CA LEU A 127 -19.25 4.44 27.37
C LEU A 127 -17.96 3.98 28.07
N LYS A 128 -18.03 3.57 29.34
CA LYS A 128 -16.85 3.03 30.07
C LYS A 128 -16.33 1.74 29.45
N VAL A 129 -17.23 0.83 29.07
CA VAL A 129 -16.84 -0.45 28.45
C VAL A 129 -16.26 -0.22 27.06
N LEU A 130 -16.96 0.52 26.19
CA LEU A 130 -16.46 0.83 24.85
C LEU A 130 -15.18 1.68 24.91
N GLY A 131 -15.06 2.60 25.87
CA GLY A 131 -13.85 3.39 26.07
C GLY A 131 -12.62 2.52 26.34
N LYS A 132 -12.76 1.44 27.14
CA LYS A 132 -11.68 0.47 27.35
C LYS A 132 -11.32 -0.28 26.05
N ASP A 133 -12.32 -0.65 25.26
CA ASP A 133 -12.09 -1.28 23.96
C ASP A 133 -11.31 -0.34 23.04
N TYR A 134 -11.73 0.92 22.89
CA TYR A 134 -11.01 1.94 22.10
C TYR A 134 -9.60 2.21 22.62
N GLN A 135 -9.41 2.26 23.94
CA GLN A 135 -8.08 2.39 24.54
C GLN A 135 -7.18 1.20 24.15
N SER A 136 -7.72 -0.01 24.20
CA SER A 136 -7.00 -1.23 23.84
C SER A 136 -6.67 -1.28 22.35
N ASP A 137 -7.61 -0.88 21.48
CA ASP A 137 -7.44 -0.83 20.02
C ASP A 137 -6.38 0.22 19.65
N ALA A 138 -6.40 1.38 20.28
CA ALA A 138 -5.39 2.42 20.09
C ALA A 138 -4.00 1.95 20.51
N LEU A 139 -3.90 1.22 21.63
CA LEU A 139 -2.64 0.65 22.09
C LEU A 139 -2.13 -0.44 21.12
N GLN A 140 -3.01 -1.30 20.62
CA GLN A 140 -2.65 -2.31 19.62
C GLN A 140 -2.20 -1.68 18.31
N ALA A 141 -2.90 -0.65 17.81
CA ALA A 141 -2.53 0.08 16.61
C ALA A 141 -1.16 0.75 16.75
N LEU A 142 -0.86 1.34 17.92
CA LEU A 142 0.44 1.92 18.22
C LEU A 142 1.55 0.86 18.19
N LYS A 143 1.32 -0.29 18.85
CA LYS A 143 2.26 -1.43 18.83
C LYS A 143 2.47 -1.97 17.42
N GLN A 144 1.41 -2.06 16.61
CA GLN A 144 1.49 -2.53 15.24
C GLN A 144 2.29 -1.56 14.35
N ARG A 145 2.14 -0.24 14.54
CA ARG A 145 2.95 0.77 13.84
C ARG A 145 4.45 0.57 14.12
N TYR A 146 4.83 0.30 15.37
CA TYR A 146 6.22 0.00 15.71
C TYR A 146 6.71 -1.31 15.09
N ARG A 147 5.88 -2.36 15.04
CA ARG A 147 6.21 -3.61 14.34
C ARG A 147 6.41 -3.40 12.84
N ASN A 148 5.56 -2.60 12.21
CA ASN A 148 5.68 -2.26 10.79
C ASN A 148 6.97 -1.46 10.53
N GLN A 149 7.32 -0.51 11.38
CA GLN A 149 8.60 0.21 11.31
C GLN A 149 9.79 -0.75 11.44
N LEU A 150 9.75 -1.69 12.39
CA LEU A 150 10.79 -2.69 12.57
C LEU A 150 10.95 -3.56 11.31
N ALA A 151 9.83 -4.02 10.73
CA ALA A 151 9.84 -4.80 9.51
C ALA A 151 10.48 -4.04 8.35
N ILE A 152 10.15 -2.75 8.18
CA ILE A 152 10.77 -1.89 7.17
C ILE A 152 12.28 -1.80 7.38
N VAL A 153 12.75 -1.59 8.62
CA VAL A 153 14.20 -1.50 8.86
C VAL A 153 14.91 -2.82 8.57
N ILE A 154 14.36 -3.95 9.00
CA ILE A 154 14.92 -5.28 8.68
C ILE A 154 15.01 -5.46 7.15
N LEU A 155 13.95 -5.11 6.42
CA LEU A 155 13.95 -5.19 4.95
C LEU A 155 15.02 -4.28 4.32
N THR A 156 15.23 -3.06 4.83
CA THR A 156 16.28 -2.17 4.31
C THR A 156 17.69 -2.71 4.53
N VAL A 157 17.96 -3.34 5.68
CA VAL A 157 19.25 -3.98 5.97
C VAL A 157 19.50 -5.14 5.03
N LEU A 158 18.50 -6.02 4.84
CA LEU A 158 18.59 -7.14 3.89
C LEU A 158 18.80 -6.66 2.45
N ALA A 159 18.06 -5.62 2.03
CA ALA A 159 18.23 -5.01 0.72
C ALA A 159 19.65 -4.43 0.54
N GLY A 160 20.21 -3.81 1.58
CA GLY A 160 21.59 -3.32 1.60
C GLY A 160 22.62 -4.44 1.41
N LEU A 161 22.45 -5.58 2.08
CA LEU A 161 23.32 -6.75 1.93
C LEU A 161 23.27 -7.33 0.52
N VAL A 162 22.07 -7.49 -0.04
CA VAL A 162 21.88 -7.94 -1.43
C VAL A 162 22.52 -6.96 -2.41
N GLY A 163 22.29 -5.65 -2.21
CA GLY A 163 22.90 -4.58 -3.00
C GLY A 163 24.42 -4.64 -2.99
N ALA A 164 25.03 -4.82 -1.82
CA ALA A 164 26.49 -4.96 -1.67
C ALA A 164 27.04 -6.16 -2.44
N VAL A 165 26.36 -7.32 -2.39
CA VAL A 165 26.75 -8.52 -3.15
C VAL A 165 26.68 -8.26 -4.66
N VAL A 166 25.64 -7.59 -5.13
CA VAL A 166 25.46 -7.25 -6.55
C VAL A 166 26.55 -6.28 -7.04
N VAL A 167 26.84 -5.23 -6.27
CA VAL A 167 27.90 -4.26 -6.56
C VAL A 167 29.26 -4.95 -6.59
N TYR A 168 29.54 -5.81 -5.60
CA TYR A 168 30.79 -6.57 -5.53
C TYR A 168 30.98 -7.48 -6.74
N LYS A 169 29.96 -8.27 -7.13
CA LYS A 169 30.03 -9.13 -8.32
C LYS A 169 30.25 -8.32 -9.60
N SER A 170 29.57 -7.18 -9.72
CA SER A 170 29.70 -6.29 -10.88
C SER A 170 31.10 -5.67 -10.97
N TRP A 171 31.63 -5.18 -9.85
CA TRP A 171 32.99 -4.66 -9.76
C TRP A 171 34.04 -5.71 -10.12
N ASN A 172 33.90 -6.93 -9.59
CA ASN A 172 34.83 -8.02 -9.86
C ASN A 172 34.84 -8.40 -11.36
N LYS A 173 33.68 -8.36 -12.02
CA LYS A 173 33.56 -8.56 -13.47
C LYS A 173 34.25 -7.44 -14.27
N ILE A 174 34.10 -6.18 -13.86
CA ILE A 174 34.77 -5.02 -14.48
C ILE A 174 36.29 -5.13 -14.33
N MET A 175 36.77 -5.48 -13.13
CA MET A 175 38.19 -5.64 -12.86
C MET A 175 38.82 -6.78 -13.68
N ARG A 176 38.13 -7.91 -13.83
CA ARG A 176 38.57 -8.99 -14.74
C ARG A 176 38.71 -8.52 -16.18
N ARG A 177 37.73 -7.76 -16.70
CA ARG A 177 37.80 -7.16 -18.05
C ARG A 177 38.95 -6.16 -18.18
N ARG A 178 39.21 -5.34 -17.17
CA ARG A 178 40.35 -4.41 -17.16
C ARG A 178 41.69 -5.15 -17.18
N LYS A 179 41.82 -6.25 -16.43
CA LYS A 179 43.02 -7.10 -16.48
C LYS A 179 43.24 -7.71 -17.87
N GLN A 180 42.19 -8.28 -18.46
CA GLN A 180 42.24 -8.82 -19.84
C GLN A 180 42.68 -7.74 -20.84
N ARG A 181 42.09 -6.54 -20.79
CA ARG A 181 42.50 -5.42 -21.65
C ARG A 181 43.95 -4.96 -21.41
N ALA A 182 44.44 -5.03 -20.17
CA ALA A 182 45.82 -4.69 -19.86
C ALA A 182 46.80 -5.74 -20.38
N GLU A 183 46.43 -7.02 -20.34
CA GLU A 183 47.18 -8.12 -20.95
C GLU A 183 47.19 -8.01 -22.48
N GLU A 184 46.03 -7.75 -23.10
CA GLU A 184 45.94 -7.48 -24.55
C GLU A 184 46.84 -6.31 -24.97
N LYS A 185 46.87 -5.21 -24.22
CA LYS A 185 47.77 -4.09 -24.49
C LYS A 185 49.25 -4.48 -24.42
N LYS A 186 49.64 -5.35 -23.47
CA LYS A 186 51.01 -5.85 -23.36
C LYS A 186 51.39 -6.72 -24.56
N TRP A 187 50.47 -7.57 -25.03
CA TRP A 187 50.69 -8.34 -26.26
C TRP A 187 50.85 -7.43 -27.47
N MET A 188 49.98 -6.43 -27.65
CA MET A 188 50.08 -5.47 -28.75
C MET A 188 51.35 -4.61 -28.72
N THR A 189 51.94 -4.33 -27.55
CA THR A 189 53.22 -3.58 -27.47
C THR A 189 54.44 -4.47 -27.69
N LYS A 190 54.36 -5.76 -27.35
CA LYS A 190 55.49 -6.70 -27.47
C LYS A 190 55.65 -7.24 -28.90
N ASP A 191 54.53 -7.41 -29.60
CA ASP A 191 54.48 -7.94 -30.96
C ASP A 191 54.17 -6.86 -32.01
N TRP A 192 54.32 -5.57 -31.67
CA TRP A 192 54.22 -4.52 -32.68
C TRP A 192 55.38 -4.70 -33.68
N PRO A 193 55.11 -5.01 -34.95
CA PRO A 193 56.17 -5.22 -35.91
C PRO A 193 56.89 -3.89 -36.14
N LYS A 194 58.23 -3.92 -36.08
CA LYS A 194 59.12 -2.88 -36.62
C LYS A 194 59.07 -2.89 -38.16
N ALA A 195 57.88 -2.84 -38.74
CA ALA A 195 57.63 -2.88 -40.18
C ALA A 195 56.74 -1.69 -40.56
N PHE A 196 57.28 -0.48 -40.38
CA PHE A 196 56.73 0.74 -40.99
C PHE A 196 57.85 1.56 -41.64
N ASP A 197 58.72 0.88 -42.38
CA ASP A 197 59.55 1.49 -43.45
C ASP A 197 59.09 1.06 -44.85
N ALA A 198 57.93 0.40 -44.98
CA ALA A 198 57.35 0.10 -46.29
C ALA A 198 56.28 1.14 -46.65
N ALA A 199 56.57 1.90 -47.71
CA ALA A 199 55.70 2.90 -48.31
C ALA A 199 54.27 2.38 -48.57
N PRO A 200 53.25 3.25 -48.50
CA PRO A 200 51.87 2.85 -48.73
C PRO A 200 51.69 2.40 -50.18
N PRO A 201 51.18 1.18 -50.45
CA PRO A 201 50.77 0.81 -51.79
C PRO A 201 49.54 1.64 -52.19
N GLU A 202 49.60 2.17 -53.41
CA GLU A 202 48.54 2.92 -54.05
C GLU A 202 47.18 2.21 -53.96
N ARG A 203 46.20 3.01 -53.59
CA ARG A 203 44.79 2.67 -53.57
C ARG A 203 44.31 2.55 -55.02
N LYS A 204 44.28 1.33 -55.56
CA LYS A 204 43.54 1.06 -56.80
C LYS A 204 42.06 0.92 -56.49
N GLU A 205 41.38 2.01 -56.79
CA GLU A 205 39.97 2.10 -57.15
C GLU A 205 39.63 0.99 -58.16
N LYS A 206 38.67 0.13 -57.81
CA LYS A 206 37.96 -0.71 -58.77
C LYS A 206 36.48 -0.72 -58.45
N ASP A 207 35.76 -0.28 -59.47
CA ASP A 207 34.33 -0.18 -59.62
C ASP A 207 33.58 -1.52 -59.53
N LYS A 208 32.30 -1.35 -59.18
CA LYS A 208 31.08 -2.02 -59.70
C LYS A 208 31.17 -3.46 -60.22
N SER A 209 30.31 -4.31 -59.65
CA SER A 209 29.20 -5.02 -60.31
C SER A 209 28.58 -5.97 -59.27
N GLN A 210 27.29 -5.90 -58.95
CA GLN A 210 26.13 -6.34 -59.74
C GLN A 210 26.15 -7.85 -60.05
N SER A 211 25.03 -8.50 -59.71
CA SER A 211 24.47 -9.76 -60.23
C SER A 211 24.27 -10.86 -59.18
N ASP A 212 22.99 -11.03 -58.81
CA ASP A 212 22.19 -12.26 -58.84
C ASP A 212 22.78 -13.63 -58.46
N GLY A 213 22.02 -14.30 -57.58
CA GLY A 213 21.35 -15.56 -57.92
C GLY A 213 22.18 -16.84 -57.86
N GLY A 214 21.88 -17.71 -56.89
CA GLY A 214 22.36 -19.10 -56.94
C GLY A 214 22.07 -19.91 -55.67
N VAL A 215 21.03 -20.73 -55.75
CA VAL A 215 20.63 -21.81 -54.82
C VAL A 215 21.61 -23.00 -54.90
N ILE A 216 21.70 -23.78 -53.81
CA ILE A 216 22.03 -25.23 -53.64
C ILE A 216 22.79 -25.37 -52.30
N GLU A 217 22.14 -25.76 -51.20
CA GLU A 217 21.86 -27.15 -50.78
C GLU A 217 23.13 -28.01 -50.58
N LYS A 218 23.49 -28.23 -49.31
CA LYS A 218 23.84 -29.55 -48.74
C LYS A 218 24.22 -29.47 -47.27
N ASP A 219 23.40 -30.15 -46.46
CA ASP A 219 23.71 -31.07 -45.39
C ASP A 219 25.09 -31.05 -44.73
N GLY A 220 25.06 -31.07 -43.39
CA GLY A 220 25.93 -31.98 -42.67
C GLY A 220 26.68 -31.41 -41.48
N ALA A 221 26.26 -31.89 -40.31
CA ALA A 221 27.08 -32.21 -39.16
C ALA A 221 27.33 -31.15 -38.05
N ALA A 222 26.87 -31.56 -36.87
CA ALA A 222 27.51 -31.37 -35.57
C ALA A 222 27.46 -29.96 -34.96
N ASN A 223 26.25 -29.50 -34.63
CA ASN A 223 26.09 -28.43 -33.65
C ASN A 223 26.26 -29.00 -32.23
N THR A 224 27.44 -28.76 -31.68
CA THR A 224 27.80 -28.97 -30.29
C THR A 224 26.86 -28.20 -29.38
N SER A 225 26.22 -28.92 -28.45
CA SER A 225 25.40 -28.40 -27.37
C SER A 225 26.25 -27.62 -26.36
N ARG A 226 26.69 -26.40 -26.72
CA ARG A 226 27.22 -25.46 -25.74
C ARG A 226 26.06 -24.83 -24.99
N GLY A 227 25.95 -25.22 -23.72
CA GLY A 227 24.96 -24.77 -22.76
C GLY A 227 24.65 -23.28 -22.88
N ARG A 228 23.45 -22.99 -23.39
CA ARG A 228 22.80 -21.70 -23.20
C ARG A 228 22.57 -21.56 -21.71
N HIS A 229 23.48 -20.85 -21.04
CA HIS A 229 23.14 -20.22 -19.77
C HIS A 229 21.90 -19.39 -20.03
N ALA A 230 20.77 -19.84 -19.49
CA ALA A 230 19.55 -19.09 -19.42
C ALA A 230 19.87 -17.79 -18.67
N ASN A 231 20.20 -16.74 -19.41
CA ASN A 231 20.09 -15.37 -18.93
C ASN A 231 18.60 -15.17 -18.76
N ILE A 232 18.10 -15.56 -17.59
CA ILE A 232 16.77 -15.22 -17.10
C ILE A 232 16.71 -13.70 -17.20
N ASN A 233 16.01 -13.22 -18.23
CA ASN A 233 15.81 -11.80 -18.46
C ASN A 233 14.97 -11.30 -17.28
N VAL A 234 15.63 -10.80 -16.24
CA VAL A 234 15.00 -10.22 -15.04
C VAL A 234 13.96 -9.15 -15.45
N LYS A 235 14.16 -8.52 -16.61
CA LYS A 235 13.20 -7.59 -17.24
C LYS A 235 11.86 -8.24 -17.61
N ALA A 236 11.85 -9.50 -18.05
CA ALA A 236 10.62 -10.22 -18.41
C ALA A 236 9.82 -10.63 -17.16
N ILE A 237 10.48 -11.01 -16.07
CA ILE A 237 9.84 -11.35 -14.80
C ILE A 237 9.23 -10.11 -14.13
N LEU A 238 9.91 -8.96 -14.21
CA LEU A 238 9.37 -7.70 -13.69
C LEU A 238 8.16 -7.20 -14.50
N ALA A 239 8.20 -7.36 -15.84
CA ALA A 239 7.08 -7.00 -16.71
C ALA A 239 5.85 -7.90 -16.48
N SER A 240 6.05 -9.21 -16.24
CA SER A 240 4.95 -10.13 -15.94
C SER A 240 4.31 -9.89 -14.57
N LEU A 241 5.09 -9.49 -13.55
CA LEU A 241 4.57 -9.14 -12.23
C LEU A 241 3.71 -7.86 -12.25
N LEU A 242 4.07 -6.88 -13.09
CA LEU A 242 3.27 -5.66 -13.26
C LEU A 242 1.98 -5.91 -14.07
N ALA A 243 2.02 -6.78 -15.08
CA ALA A 243 0.85 -7.11 -15.89
C ALA A 243 -0.23 -7.92 -15.13
N PHE A 244 0.17 -8.69 -14.10
CA PHE A 244 -0.78 -9.43 -13.26
C PHE A 244 -1.55 -8.55 -12.26
N CYS A 245 -1.10 -7.32 -12.01
CA CYS A 245 -1.80 -6.38 -11.11
C CYS A 245 -2.90 -5.56 -11.80
N SER A 246 -2.99 -5.54 -13.13
CA SER A 246 -3.85 -4.61 -13.88
C SER A 246 -5.12 -5.22 -14.50
N LEU A 247 -5.44 -6.50 -14.25
CA LEU A 247 -6.57 -7.21 -14.90
C LEU A 247 -7.69 -7.60 -13.93
N GLY A 248 -7.68 -7.11 -12.69
CA GLY A 248 -8.81 -7.27 -11.78
C GLY A 248 -9.99 -6.43 -12.27
N ARG A 249 -11.11 -7.07 -12.64
CA ARG A 249 -12.40 -6.38 -12.75
C ARG A 249 -12.67 -5.70 -11.41
N THR A 250 -12.63 -4.37 -11.40
CA THR A 250 -12.94 -3.56 -10.22
C THR A 250 -14.38 -3.84 -9.84
N SER A 251 -14.59 -4.46 -8.67
CA SER A 251 -15.90 -4.49 -8.03
C SER A 251 -16.37 -3.04 -7.91
N ALA A 252 -17.60 -2.77 -8.35
CA ALA A 252 -18.17 -1.45 -8.14
C ALA A 252 -18.25 -1.18 -6.62
N TYR A 253 -18.04 0.07 -6.23
CA TYR A 253 -17.97 0.51 -4.84
C TYR A 253 -18.81 1.78 -4.64
N PRO A 254 -19.38 1.99 -3.45
CA PRO A 254 -20.13 3.20 -3.16
C PRO A 254 -19.20 4.42 -3.15
N CYS A 255 -19.63 5.51 -3.78
CA CYS A 255 -18.86 6.75 -3.87
C CYS A 255 -19.79 7.96 -3.76
N ALA A 256 -19.29 9.05 -3.17
CA ALA A 256 -19.98 10.34 -3.15
C ALA A 256 -19.49 11.24 -4.29
N GLY A 257 -20.26 12.27 -4.64
CA GLY A 257 -19.87 13.31 -5.61
C GLY A 257 -19.99 12.91 -7.09
N HIS A 258 -20.47 11.71 -7.40
CA HIS A 258 -20.69 11.24 -8.77
C HIS A 258 -22.19 11.28 -9.14
N GLY A 259 -22.73 12.48 -9.26
CA GLY A 259 -24.15 12.75 -9.53
C GLY A 259 -24.75 13.69 -8.49
N PRO A 260 -25.90 14.34 -8.79
CA PRO A 260 -26.60 15.14 -7.80
C PRO A 260 -27.17 14.24 -6.70
N SER A 261 -27.18 14.71 -5.46
CA SER A 261 -27.99 14.10 -4.40
C SER A 261 -29.47 14.13 -4.80
N PHE A 262 -30.23 13.15 -4.34
CA PHE A 262 -31.65 13.03 -4.64
C PHE A 262 -32.45 12.82 -3.35
N ASP A 263 -33.49 13.64 -3.19
CA ASP A 263 -34.37 13.61 -2.04
C ASP A 263 -35.78 13.22 -2.47
N GLN A 264 -36.33 12.16 -1.85
CA GLN A 264 -37.75 11.86 -1.94
C GLN A 264 -38.42 12.14 -0.59
N TYR A 265 -39.23 13.19 -0.55
CA TYR A 265 -40.00 13.51 0.63
C TYR A 265 -41.23 12.61 0.78
N PHE A 266 -41.68 12.44 2.01
CA PHE A 266 -42.86 11.66 2.35
C PHE A 266 -43.56 12.18 3.62
N HIS A 267 -44.84 11.87 3.76
CA HIS A 267 -45.60 12.18 4.98
C HIS A 267 -46.58 11.06 5.33
N ASN A 268 -46.96 10.96 6.61
CA ASN A 268 -47.97 9.99 7.05
C ASN A 268 -49.40 10.43 6.64
N ALA A 269 -50.40 9.57 6.85
CA ALA A 269 -51.80 9.86 6.50
C ALA A 269 -52.35 11.13 7.17
N ASN A 270 -51.94 11.40 8.41
CA ASN A 270 -52.40 12.55 9.20
C ASN A 270 -51.58 13.83 8.97
N ARG A 271 -50.53 13.77 8.13
CA ARG A 271 -49.58 14.87 7.87
C ARG A 271 -48.97 15.45 9.15
N THR A 272 -48.66 14.60 10.12
CA THR A 272 -47.96 14.97 11.37
C THR A 272 -46.50 14.55 11.34
N LEU A 273 -46.22 13.41 10.70
CA LEU A 273 -44.86 12.92 10.48
C LEU A 273 -44.45 13.22 9.04
N PHE A 274 -43.33 13.90 8.92
CA PHE A 274 -42.67 14.22 7.66
C PHE A 274 -41.31 13.56 7.65
N GLY A 275 -40.84 13.19 6.47
CA GLY A 275 -39.51 12.65 6.32
C GLY A 275 -38.99 12.74 4.90
N VAL A 276 -37.74 12.35 4.75
CA VAL A 276 -37.00 12.35 3.49
C VAL A 276 -36.18 11.07 3.38
N VAL A 277 -36.19 10.47 2.19
CA VAL A 277 -35.20 9.48 1.79
C VAL A 277 -34.13 10.22 1.00
N HIS A 278 -32.97 10.40 1.61
CA HIS A 278 -31.82 11.07 1.02
C HIS A 278 -30.87 10.05 0.39
N GLY A 279 -30.61 10.17 -0.91
CA GLY A 279 -29.59 9.41 -1.63
C GLY A 279 -28.45 10.33 -2.07
N TRP A 280 -27.22 10.01 -1.68
CA TRP A 280 -26.01 10.77 -2.05
C TRP A 280 -24.90 9.92 -2.66
N LEU A 281 -25.08 8.60 -2.65
CA LEU A 281 -24.08 7.65 -3.13
C LEU A 281 -24.42 7.12 -4.51
N SER A 282 -23.38 6.94 -5.31
CA SER A 282 -23.42 6.31 -6.62
C SER A 282 -22.64 5.00 -6.60
N ASN A 283 -22.92 4.15 -7.59
CA ASN A 283 -22.14 2.93 -7.81
C ASN A 283 -20.96 3.25 -8.72
N CYS A 284 -19.78 3.47 -8.14
CA CYS A 284 -18.56 3.81 -8.85
C CYS A 284 -17.72 2.60 -9.23
N TYR A 285 -16.89 2.76 -10.26
CA TYR A 285 -15.82 1.84 -10.61
C TYR A 285 -14.66 2.61 -11.23
N ASP A 286 -13.44 2.13 -10.97
CA ASP A 286 -12.23 2.78 -11.45
C ASP A 286 -11.73 2.11 -12.73
N VAL A 287 -11.50 2.92 -13.76
CA VAL A 287 -10.85 2.47 -14.99
C VAL A 287 -9.45 3.05 -14.99
N THR A 288 -8.46 2.16 -14.84
CA THR A 288 -7.04 2.56 -14.92
C THR A 288 -6.53 2.32 -16.34
N SER A 289 -6.09 3.39 -16.99
CA SER A 289 -5.45 3.35 -18.29
C SER A 289 -3.96 3.66 -18.13
N CYS A 290 -3.09 2.76 -18.61
CA CYS A 290 -1.65 2.93 -18.53
C CYS A 290 -1.05 3.16 -19.90
N SER A 291 -0.25 4.21 -20.06
CA SER A 291 0.55 4.48 -21.24
C SER A 291 2.04 4.32 -20.92
N THR A 292 2.77 3.55 -21.73
CA THR A 292 4.22 3.40 -21.60
C THR A 292 4.89 4.21 -22.67
N ARG A 293 5.72 5.17 -22.27
CA ARG A 293 6.53 5.98 -23.19
C ARG A 293 7.99 5.59 -23.04
N CYS A 294 8.63 5.25 -24.16
CA CYS A 294 10.04 4.90 -24.21
C CYS A 294 10.83 6.01 -24.89
N SER A 295 11.78 6.61 -24.17
CA SER A 295 12.76 7.52 -24.74
C SER A 295 13.89 6.70 -25.33
N GLY A 296 13.87 6.54 -26.66
CA GLY A 296 14.96 5.92 -27.41
C GLY A 296 16.14 6.87 -27.51
N GLY A 297 17.20 6.63 -26.74
CA GLY A 297 18.49 7.24 -27.03
C GLY A 297 19.08 6.63 -28.30
N GLY A 298 19.57 7.46 -29.21
CA GLY A 298 20.23 7.02 -30.45
C GLY A 298 21.32 5.97 -30.20
N ALA A 299 21.60 5.18 -31.24
CA ALA A 299 22.50 4.02 -31.29
C ALA A 299 23.65 4.04 -30.27
N GLY A 300 23.39 3.58 -29.04
CA GLY A 300 24.37 3.52 -27.95
C GLY A 300 23.86 3.91 -26.56
N SER A 301 22.76 4.66 -26.47
CA SER A 301 22.15 5.05 -25.19
C SER A 301 20.96 4.15 -24.87
N GLY A 302 20.95 3.50 -23.69
CA GLY A 302 19.87 2.61 -23.28
C GLY A 302 18.49 3.28 -23.38
N SER A 303 17.50 2.59 -23.95
CA SER A 303 16.12 3.06 -23.92
C SER A 303 15.60 3.03 -22.48
N SER A 304 15.12 4.19 -22.01
CA SER A 304 14.38 4.27 -20.75
C SER A 304 12.90 4.32 -21.08
N CYS A 305 12.12 3.43 -20.47
CA CYS A 305 10.67 3.45 -20.58
C CYS A 305 10.10 3.82 -19.23
N TYR A 306 9.14 4.74 -19.21
CA TYR A 306 8.32 5.01 -18.04
C TYR A 306 6.86 4.70 -18.37
N THR A 307 6.17 4.11 -17.41
CA THR A 307 4.74 3.83 -17.50
C THR A 307 4.02 4.85 -16.63
N SER A 308 3.11 5.62 -17.23
CA SER A 308 2.19 6.50 -16.53
C SER A 308 0.81 5.84 -16.55
N CYS A 309 0.18 5.74 -15.39
CA CYS A 309 -1.17 5.21 -15.26
C CYS A 309 -2.09 6.31 -14.73
N ASP A 310 -3.19 6.54 -15.43
CA ASP A 310 -4.24 7.46 -15.03
C ASP A 310 -5.48 6.64 -14.70
N THR A 311 -6.02 6.84 -13.50
CA THR A 311 -7.24 6.20 -13.01
C THR A 311 -8.38 7.20 -13.08
N VAL A 312 -9.43 6.86 -13.82
CA VAL A 312 -10.66 7.66 -13.93
C VAL A 312 -11.81 6.89 -13.27
N THR A 313 -12.51 7.54 -12.37
CA THR A 313 -13.68 6.99 -11.69
C THR A 313 -14.94 7.30 -12.48
N TYR A 314 -15.72 6.26 -12.80
CA TYR A 314 -17.01 6.36 -13.48
C TYR A 314 -18.11 5.85 -12.56
N SER A 315 -19.35 6.30 -12.75
CA SER A 315 -20.53 5.78 -12.06
C SER A 315 -21.53 5.20 -13.04
N ASN A 316 -22.09 4.02 -12.75
CA ASN A 316 -23.15 3.42 -13.59
C ASN A 316 -24.54 3.47 -12.96
N VAL A 317 -24.67 3.81 -11.68
CA VAL A 317 -25.97 3.97 -10.99
C VAL A 317 -25.94 5.27 -10.21
N ALA A 318 -26.90 6.16 -10.50
CA ALA A 318 -27.06 7.45 -9.83
C ALA A 318 -27.80 7.32 -8.48
N PRO A 319 -27.70 8.30 -7.57
CA PRO A 319 -28.32 8.24 -6.24
C PRO A 319 -29.84 8.06 -6.27
N GLU A 320 -30.52 8.69 -7.23
CA GLU A 320 -31.97 8.54 -7.47
C GLU A 320 -32.42 7.07 -7.55
N LYS A 321 -31.64 6.21 -8.21
CA LYS A 321 -31.96 4.78 -8.37
C LYS A 321 -31.85 3.99 -7.07
N PHE A 322 -31.14 4.49 -6.07
CA PHE A 322 -31.14 3.90 -4.73
C PHE A 322 -32.37 4.34 -3.94
N VAL A 323 -32.75 5.62 -4.05
CA VAL A 323 -33.98 6.16 -3.44
C VAL A 323 -35.22 5.47 -3.98
N GLU A 324 -35.38 5.36 -5.30
CA GLU A 324 -36.50 4.66 -5.97
C GLU A 324 -36.70 3.22 -5.45
N ARG A 325 -35.63 2.53 -5.04
CA ARG A 325 -35.70 1.16 -4.52
C ARG A 325 -36.25 1.08 -3.10
N VAL A 326 -36.08 2.12 -2.28
CA VAL A 326 -36.50 2.16 -0.87
C VAL A 326 -37.90 2.75 -0.71
N VAL A 327 -38.33 3.63 -1.61
CA VAL A 327 -39.64 4.29 -1.58
C VAL A 327 -40.83 3.31 -1.45
N PRO A 328 -40.87 2.14 -2.13
CA PRO A 328 -41.94 1.16 -1.93
C PRO A 328 -42.04 0.64 -0.49
N SER A 329 -40.91 0.42 0.19
CA SER A 329 -40.89 0.01 1.60
C SER A 329 -41.37 1.12 2.53
N VAL A 330 -41.01 2.38 2.25
CA VAL A 330 -41.54 3.55 2.97
C VAL A 330 -43.06 3.64 2.81
N LYS A 331 -43.58 3.40 1.60
CA LYS A 331 -45.03 3.36 1.35
C LYS A 331 -45.72 2.21 2.09
N ALA A 332 -45.06 1.05 2.20
CA ALA A 332 -45.57 -0.08 2.96
C ALA A 332 -45.72 0.23 4.47
N CYS A 333 -44.92 1.16 5.01
CA CYS A 333 -45.07 1.69 6.36
C CYS A 333 -46.21 2.73 6.52
N GLY A 334 -47.05 2.94 5.50
CA GLY A 334 -48.20 3.84 5.56
C GLY A 334 -47.91 5.30 5.20
N PHE A 335 -46.70 5.60 4.70
CA PHE A 335 -46.35 6.92 4.22
C PHE A 335 -46.76 7.14 2.76
N LYS A 336 -47.02 8.39 2.39
CA LYS A 336 -47.26 8.83 1.02
C LYS A 336 -46.08 9.67 0.55
N ALA A 337 -45.62 9.44 -0.67
CA ALA A 337 -44.60 10.28 -1.30
C ALA A 337 -45.17 11.69 -1.53
N ALA A 338 -44.31 12.69 -1.38
CA ALA A 338 -44.62 14.10 -1.56
C ALA A 338 -43.48 14.80 -2.30
N ASP A 339 -43.79 15.90 -2.98
CA ASP A 339 -42.77 16.71 -3.68
C ASP A 339 -41.96 17.57 -2.70
N ALA A 340 -42.57 17.96 -1.58
CA ALA A 340 -41.97 18.71 -0.49
C ALA A 340 -42.75 18.47 0.82
N VAL A 341 -42.14 18.80 1.96
CA VAL A 341 -42.75 18.73 3.30
C VAL A 341 -42.52 20.01 4.07
N GLU A 342 -43.36 20.24 5.07
CA GLU A 342 -43.27 21.39 5.97
C GLU A 342 -42.36 21.05 7.15
N GLY A 343 -41.41 21.94 7.46
CA GLY A 343 -40.51 21.82 8.61
C GLY A 343 -39.21 21.05 8.35
N ASP A 344 -38.39 20.96 9.39
CA ASP A 344 -37.08 20.30 9.34
C ASP A 344 -37.24 18.78 9.50
N VAL A 345 -36.53 18.02 8.66
CA VAL A 345 -36.49 16.54 8.66
C VAL A 345 -35.07 16.07 8.93
N ASP A 346 -34.51 16.51 10.05
CA ASP A 346 -33.10 16.31 10.42
C ASP A 346 -32.87 15.07 11.31
N MET A 347 -33.93 14.45 11.84
CA MET A 347 -33.79 13.30 12.73
C MET A 347 -33.63 11.99 11.94
N ARG A 348 -32.39 11.53 11.82
CA ARG A 348 -32.07 10.27 11.15
C ARG A 348 -32.69 9.06 11.86
N VAL A 349 -33.44 8.24 11.11
CA VAL A 349 -33.89 6.92 11.55
C VAL A 349 -32.69 5.98 11.55
N ALA A 350 -32.02 5.85 12.70
CA ALA A 350 -30.74 5.20 12.79
C ALA A 350 -30.85 3.67 12.70
N ASN A 351 -30.76 3.13 11.48
CA ASN A 351 -30.50 1.73 11.22
C ASN A 351 -29.40 1.59 10.17
N ALA A 352 -28.19 1.29 10.62
CA ALA A 352 -27.02 1.24 9.74
C ALA A 352 -27.08 0.21 8.60
N ARG A 353 -28.04 -0.73 8.65
CA ARG A 353 -28.27 -1.66 7.55
C ARG A 353 -28.96 -0.98 6.37
N ILE A 354 -29.71 0.10 6.61
CA ILE A 354 -30.32 0.90 5.55
C ILE A 354 -29.21 1.52 4.68
N GLU A 355 -28.27 2.23 5.30
CA GLU A 355 -27.16 2.86 4.57
C GLU A 355 -26.25 1.81 3.94
N ARG A 356 -26.00 0.67 4.61
CA ARG A 356 -25.12 -0.38 4.07
C ARG A 356 -25.71 -1.11 2.86
N LYS A 357 -27.01 -1.44 2.90
CA LYS A 357 -27.69 -2.26 1.87
C LYS A 357 -28.25 -1.41 0.75
N TRP A 358 -28.84 -0.27 1.10
CA TRP A 358 -29.61 0.56 0.17
C TRP A 358 -28.89 1.85 -0.22
N TRP A 359 -27.83 2.25 0.48
CA TRP A 359 -27.04 3.46 0.20
C TRP A 359 -27.87 4.75 0.22
N VAL A 360 -28.87 4.77 1.11
CA VAL A 360 -29.72 5.92 1.41
C VAL A 360 -29.80 6.13 2.91
N MET A 361 -30.25 7.31 3.31
CA MET A 361 -30.52 7.73 4.68
C MET A 361 -32.00 8.09 4.74
N ILE A 362 -32.67 7.65 5.80
CA ILE A 362 -34.04 8.03 6.08
C ILE A 362 -34.02 8.98 7.27
N SER A 363 -34.60 10.15 7.11
CA SER A 363 -34.76 11.13 8.19
C SER A 363 -36.22 11.53 8.35
N VAL A 364 -36.59 11.89 9.57
CA VAL A 364 -37.95 12.32 9.95
C VAL A 364 -37.87 13.61 10.76
N ASN A 365 -39.00 14.30 10.92
CA ASN A 365 -39.11 15.50 11.75
C ASN A 365 -39.16 15.22 13.27
N GLY A 366 -39.44 13.98 13.65
CA GLY A 366 -39.56 13.56 15.05
C GLY A 366 -39.81 12.07 15.19
N TYR A 367 -39.41 11.49 16.32
CA TYR A 367 -39.66 10.07 16.63
C TYR A 367 -40.97 9.85 17.37
N ASN A 368 -41.41 10.84 18.15
CA ASN A 368 -42.49 10.77 19.13
C ASN A 368 -43.43 11.97 18.93
N VAL A 369 -44.04 12.06 17.74
CA VAL A 369 -44.90 13.18 17.34
C VAL A 369 -46.34 12.97 17.81
N THR A 370 -46.84 11.73 17.81
CA THR A 370 -48.21 11.44 18.29
C THR A 370 -48.29 11.18 19.80
N SER A 371 -47.23 10.64 20.38
CA SER A 371 -47.09 10.39 21.83
C SER A 371 -45.79 11.03 22.32
N THR A 372 -45.77 11.56 23.55
CA THR A 372 -44.54 12.10 24.12
C THR A 372 -43.61 11.02 24.68
N THR A 373 -44.17 9.85 24.99
CA THR A 373 -43.47 8.75 25.66
C THR A 373 -42.99 7.68 24.68
N ASP A 374 -43.73 7.49 23.59
CA ASP A 374 -43.55 6.35 22.71
C ASP A 374 -43.17 6.81 21.30
N THR A 375 -42.30 6.02 20.66
CA THR A 375 -41.97 6.24 19.25
C THR A 375 -43.12 5.80 18.39
N ASP A 376 -43.48 6.62 17.41
CA ASP A 376 -44.54 6.34 16.46
C ASP A 376 -44.30 5.00 15.74
N ASP A 377 -45.31 4.11 15.69
CA ASP A 377 -45.22 2.80 15.02
C ASP A 377 -44.76 2.91 13.56
N ALA A 378 -45.17 3.98 12.88
CA ALA A 378 -44.75 4.27 11.52
C ALA A 378 -43.22 4.50 11.43
N VAL A 379 -42.63 5.16 12.42
CA VAL A 379 -41.19 5.43 12.51
C VAL A 379 -40.42 4.15 12.88
N LEU A 380 -40.98 3.29 13.73
CA LEU A 380 -40.43 1.94 13.99
C LEU A 380 -40.44 1.08 12.72
N CYS A 381 -41.50 1.14 11.92
CA CYS A 381 -41.56 0.45 10.63
C CYS A 381 -40.45 0.93 9.67
N LEU A 382 -40.17 2.25 9.61
CA LEU A 382 -39.05 2.78 8.81
C LEU A 382 -37.71 2.22 9.27
N HIS A 383 -37.49 2.13 10.58
CA HIS A 383 -36.30 1.53 11.15
C HIS A 383 -36.16 0.06 10.69
N ASP A 384 -37.26 -0.70 10.64
CA ASP A 384 -37.22 -2.12 10.26
C ASP A 384 -36.95 -2.39 8.77
N ILE A 385 -36.97 -1.38 7.90
CA ILE A 385 -36.58 -1.50 6.48
C ILE A 385 -35.14 -2.03 6.34
N GLY A 386 -34.25 -1.72 7.28
CA GLY A 386 -32.88 -2.26 7.28
C GLY A 386 -32.77 -3.73 7.66
N SER A 387 -33.83 -4.30 8.25
CA SER A 387 -33.87 -5.69 8.71
C SER A 387 -34.42 -6.66 7.66
N ALA A 388 -35.21 -6.16 6.70
CA ALA A 388 -35.65 -6.88 5.50
C ALA A 388 -34.53 -6.94 4.45
#